data_AF-A0A9N9Q4X1-F1
#
_entry.id   AF-A0A9N9Q4X1-F1
#
_cell.length_a   1.000
_cell.length_b   1.000
_cell.length_c   1.000
_cell.angle_alpha   90.00
_cell.angle_beta   90.00
_cell.angle_gamma   90.00
#
_symmetry.space_group_name_H-M   'P 1'
#
loop_
_entity.id
_entity.type
_entity.pdbx_description
1 polymer ?
#
loop_
_entity_poly.entity_id
_entity_poly.type
_entity_poly.pdbx_seq_one_letter_code
_entity_poly.pdbx_strand_id
1 'polypeptide(L)'
;MPRHEGRLTTFFYTTPSTKVRFAVARDEFDTMAENIYDEIEIEDMTFDPVIGIYHYPCPCGDRFEIALDDLRDEEDIAVCPSCSLMIRVIYEVDELPKPEEQKTAEATPAPAAAQVRA
;
A
#
# COMPACT_ATOMS: atom_id res chain seq x y z
N MET A 1 4.66 -48.16 51.23
CA MET A 1 5.26 -47.65 49.98
C MET A 1 4.32 -48.09 48.86
N PRO A 2 3.60 -47.18 48.17
CA PRO A 2 4.19 -46.16 47.29
C PRO A 2 3.63 -44.73 47.50
N ARG A 3 4.43 -43.77 47.01
CA ARG A 3 4.24 -42.32 47.00
C ARG A 3 3.19 -41.89 45.99
N HIS A 4 2.30 -40.97 46.36
CA HIS A 4 1.57 -40.13 45.40
C HIS A 4 1.78 -38.66 45.78
N GLU A 5 2.75 -38.07 45.09
CA GLU A 5 3.13 -36.67 45.16
C GLU A 5 2.12 -35.81 44.39
N GLY A 6 1.61 -34.79 45.09
CA GLY A 6 1.23 -33.47 44.59
C GLY A 6 0.39 -33.36 43.31
N ARG A 7 -0.89 -32.99 43.47
CA ARG A 7 -1.48 -32.03 42.52
C ARG A 7 -2.61 -31.21 43.14
N LEU A 8 -2.19 -30.01 43.55
CA LEU A 8 -2.92 -28.75 43.63
C LEU A 8 -4.42 -28.83 43.93
N THR A 9 -4.72 -28.58 45.20
CA THR A 9 -6.00 -28.04 45.65
C THR A 9 -6.42 -26.86 44.77
N THR A 10 -7.54 -27.01 44.08
CA THR A 10 -8.26 -25.91 43.43
C THR A 10 -8.75 -24.94 44.50
N PHE A 11 -7.89 -24.00 44.90
CA PHE A 11 -8.31 -22.83 45.65
C PHE A 11 -8.82 -21.78 44.65
N PHE A 12 -10.14 -21.80 44.48
CA PHE A 12 -10.90 -20.62 44.10
C PHE A 12 -10.63 -19.53 45.16
N TYR A 13 -9.87 -18.50 44.81
CA TYR A 13 -9.95 -17.22 45.50
C TYR A 13 -10.42 -16.15 44.52
N THR A 14 -11.71 -15.90 44.64
CA THR A 14 -12.39 -14.69 44.21
C THR A 14 -11.66 -13.45 44.74
N THR A 15 -11.26 -12.53 43.87
CA THR A 15 -11.07 -11.13 44.27
C THR A 15 -11.91 -10.21 43.36
N PRO A 16 -12.80 -9.40 43.94
CA PRO A 16 -13.68 -8.49 43.23
C PRO A 16 -12.95 -7.17 42.93
N SER A 17 -13.19 -6.60 41.74
CA SER A 17 -13.15 -5.16 41.46
C SER A 17 -11.91 -4.38 41.93
N THR A 18 -10.95 -4.08 41.03
CA THR A 18 -10.35 -2.74 40.87
C THR A 18 -9.46 -2.68 39.61
N LYS A 19 -10.00 -1.99 38.60
CA LYS A 19 -9.32 -1.11 37.61
C LYS A 19 -8.09 -1.66 36.88
N VAL A 20 -8.41 -2.33 35.77
CA VAL A 20 -7.70 -2.36 34.48
C VAL A 20 -6.42 -1.50 34.38
N ARG A 21 -5.33 -2.14 33.96
CA ARG A 21 -4.58 -1.69 32.78
C ARG A 21 -4.12 -2.92 31.99
N PHE A 22 -4.81 -3.17 30.89
CA PHE A 22 -4.25 -3.92 29.76
C PHE A 22 -3.04 -3.13 29.27
N ALA A 23 -1.86 -3.73 29.36
CA ALA A 23 -0.72 -3.31 28.58
C ALA A 23 -0.51 -4.40 27.52
N VAL A 24 -1.36 -4.39 26.49
CA VAL A 24 -0.92 -4.85 25.17
C VAL A 24 0.13 -3.83 24.76
N ALA A 25 1.41 -4.20 24.79
CA ALA A 25 2.46 -3.45 24.13
C ALA A 25 2.03 -3.34 22.65
N ARG A 26 1.56 -2.20 22.16
CA ARG A 26 2.38 -1.09 21.66
C ARG A 26 3.55 -1.59 20.81
N ASP A 27 3.23 -2.19 19.66
CA ASP A 27 4.07 -2.24 18.45
C ASP A 27 3.28 -2.70 17.20
N GLU A 28 2.05 -2.22 16.98
CA GLU A 28 1.20 -2.62 15.82
C GLU A 28 0.66 -1.39 15.08
N PHE A 29 1.55 -0.48 14.70
CA PHE A 29 1.20 0.63 13.81
C PHE A 29 2.28 0.93 12.76
N ASP A 30 3.25 0.02 12.61
CA ASP A 30 4.44 0.22 11.77
C ASP A 30 4.65 -0.93 10.76
N THR A 31 3.62 -1.73 10.48
CA THR A 31 3.69 -2.84 9.50
C THR A 31 2.86 -2.61 8.24
N MET A 32 2.26 -1.43 8.07
CA MET A 32 1.47 -1.12 6.86
C MET A 32 2.33 -0.57 5.71
N ALA A 33 3.62 -0.32 5.95
CA ALA A 33 4.56 0.22 4.97
C ALA A 33 5.37 -0.86 4.20
N GLU A 34 5.31 -2.13 4.61
CA GLU A 34 6.12 -3.21 4.01
C GLU A 34 5.51 -3.82 2.73
N ASN A 35 4.45 -3.23 2.17
CA ASN A 35 3.82 -3.73 0.94
C ASN A 35 3.90 -2.74 -0.25
N ILE A 36 4.70 -1.68 -0.15
CA ILE A 36 4.97 -0.81 -1.30
C ILE A 36 6.26 -1.27 -1.97
N TYR A 37 6.15 -1.62 -3.25
CA TYR A 37 7.23 -2.18 -4.05
C TYR A 37 8.23 -1.10 -4.50
N ASP A 38 7.73 0.05 -4.92
CA ASP A 38 8.52 1.18 -5.38
C ASP A 38 7.75 2.50 -5.28
N GLU A 39 8.46 3.61 -5.36
CA GLU A 39 7.91 4.97 -5.45
C GLU A 39 8.18 5.52 -6.85
N ILE A 40 7.14 5.84 -7.59
CA ILE A 40 7.21 6.24 -9.00
C ILE A 40 6.59 7.63 -9.16
N GLU A 41 7.27 8.50 -9.89
CA GLU A 41 6.79 9.85 -10.24
C GLU A 41 5.66 9.76 -11.29
N ILE A 42 4.63 10.61 -11.13
CA ILE A 42 3.47 10.60 -12.03
C ILE A 42 3.84 10.95 -13.49
N GLU A 43 4.95 11.66 -13.69
CA GLU A 43 5.53 12.02 -14.98
C GLU A 43 6.01 10.80 -15.79
N ASP A 44 6.38 9.71 -15.12
CA ASP A 44 6.81 8.45 -15.76
C ASP A 44 5.63 7.52 -16.07
N MET A 45 4.44 7.86 -15.56
CA MET A 45 3.20 7.13 -15.85
C MET A 45 2.56 7.59 -17.16
N THR A 46 1.90 6.66 -17.83
CA THR A 46 1.10 7.00 -19.02
C THR A 46 -0.32 7.35 -18.61
N PHE A 47 -0.73 8.60 -18.84
CA PHE A 47 -2.10 9.05 -18.59
C PHE A 47 -3.03 8.71 -19.75
N ASP A 48 -4.16 8.05 -19.45
CA ASP A 48 -5.25 7.86 -20.40
C ASP A 48 -6.39 8.86 -20.12
N PRO A 49 -6.58 9.90 -20.97
CA PRO A 49 -7.57 10.94 -20.73
C PRO A 49 -9.02 10.49 -21.01
N VAL A 50 -9.22 9.34 -21.64
CA VAL A 50 -10.57 8.84 -21.96
C VAL A 50 -11.22 8.25 -20.72
N ILE A 51 -10.43 7.49 -19.96
CA ILE A 51 -10.88 6.82 -18.73
C ILE A 51 -10.43 7.57 -17.46
N GLY A 52 -9.43 8.44 -17.55
CA GLY A 52 -8.89 9.18 -16.42
C GLY A 52 -8.02 8.33 -15.50
N ILE A 53 -7.21 7.43 -16.08
CA ILE A 53 -6.38 6.46 -15.33
C ILE A 53 -4.93 6.59 -15.76
N TYR A 54 -4.03 6.57 -14.79
CA TYR A 54 -2.59 6.46 -15.00
C TYR A 54 -2.16 5.00 -14.96
N HIS A 55 -1.31 4.61 -15.92
CA HIS A 55 -0.81 3.25 -15.99
C HIS A 55 0.71 3.18 -16.18
N TYR A 56 1.31 2.16 -15.55
CA TYR A 56 2.75 1.93 -15.56
C TYR A 56 3.08 0.44 -15.79
N PRO A 57 4.07 0.08 -16.64
CA PRO A 57 4.42 -1.32 -16.89
C PRO A 57 4.89 -2.05 -15.63
N CYS A 58 4.18 -3.13 -15.27
CA CYS A 58 4.53 -3.97 -14.13
C CYS A 58 5.52 -5.06 -14.56
N PRO A 59 6.56 -5.39 -13.75
CA PRO A 59 7.55 -6.42 -14.09
C PRO A 59 6.98 -7.83 -14.26
N CYS A 60 5.73 -8.07 -13.85
CA CYS A 60 5.06 -9.35 -14.08
C CYS A 60 4.41 -9.51 -15.46
N GLY A 61 4.39 -8.44 -16.28
CA GLY A 61 3.84 -8.45 -17.65
C GLY A 61 2.51 -7.73 -17.82
N ASP A 62 1.87 -7.31 -16.73
CA ASP A 62 0.67 -6.47 -16.72
C ASP A 62 1.01 -5.00 -16.46
N ARG A 63 0.03 -4.19 -16.05
CA ARG A 63 0.19 -2.75 -15.77
C ARG A 63 -0.40 -2.42 -14.41
N PHE A 64 0.26 -1.52 -13.69
CA PHE A 64 -0.36 -0.84 -12.56
C PHE A 64 -1.39 0.15 -13.08
N GLU A 65 -2.47 0.34 -12.34
CA GLU A 65 -3.54 1.28 -12.65
C GLU A 65 -3.94 2.08 -11.39
N ILE A 66 -4.16 3.38 -11.56
CA ILE A 66 -4.68 4.28 -10.52
C ILE A 66 -5.53 5.37 -11.19
N ALA A 67 -6.69 5.70 -10.61
CA ALA A 67 -7.52 6.75 -11.15
C ALA A 67 -7.00 8.14 -10.77
N LEU A 68 -7.24 9.11 -11.64
CA LEU A 68 -6.99 10.52 -11.36
C LEU A 68 -7.84 11.02 -10.17
N ASP A 69 -9.03 10.45 -9.98
CA ASP A 69 -9.91 10.80 -8.86
C ASP A 69 -9.31 10.35 -7.52
N ASP A 70 -8.81 9.11 -7.46
CA ASP A 70 -8.10 8.58 -6.28
C ASP A 70 -6.88 9.45 -5.91
N LEU A 71 -6.08 9.85 -6.91
CA LEU A 71 -4.96 10.76 -6.68
C LEU A 71 -5.38 12.13 -6.13
N ARG A 72 -6.62 12.58 -6.40
CA ARG A 72 -7.15 13.84 -5.82
C ARG A 72 -7.67 13.67 -4.40
N ASP A 73 -8.06 12.46 -4.04
CA ASP A 73 -8.48 12.07 -2.69
C ASP A 73 -7.29 11.68 -1.78
N GLU A 74 -6.07 12.04 -2.18
CA GLU A 74 -4.83 11.71 -1.47
C GLU A 74 -4.50 10.20 -1.45
N GLU A 75 -5.09 9.40 -2.36
CA GLU A 75 -4.80 7.97 -2.50
C GLU A 75 -3.68 7.77 -3.54
N ASP A 76 -2.43 7.70 -3.07
CA ASP A 76 -1.22 7.51 -3.88
C ASP A 76 -0.89 6.05 -4.23
N ILE A 77 -1.80 5.11 -4.00
CA ILE A 77 -1.50 3.67 -4.11
C ILE A 77 -2.01 3.10 -5.43
N ALA A 78 -1.10 2.88 -6.39
CA ALA A 78 -1.45 2.17 -7.63
C ALA A 78 -1.31 0.65 -7.46
N VAL A 79 -2.30 -0.09 -7.94
CA VAL A 79 -2.40 -1.54 -7.73
C VAL A 79 -2.29 -2.26 -9.07
N CYS A 80 -1.56 -3.39 -9.10
CA CYS A 80 -1.56 -4.28 -10.26
C CYS A 80 -2.59 -5.41 -10.07
N PRO A 81 -3.58 -5.55 -10.97
CA PRO A 81 -4.66 -6.53 -10.84
C PRO A 81 -4.18 -7.99 -10.91
N SER A 82 -3.03 -8.25 -11.54
CA SER A 82 -2.50 -9.60 -11.70
C SER A 82 -1.56 -10.03 -10.58
N CYS A 83 -0.85 -9.08 -9.98
CA CYS A 83 0.33 -9.37 -9.17
C CYS A 83 0.14 -8.94 -7.72
N SER A 84 -0.95 -8.24 -7.39
CA SER A 84 -1.26 -7.67 -6.07
C SER A 84 -0.17 -6.79 -5.48
N LEU A 85 0.84 -6.43 -6.29
CA LEU A 85 1.86 -5.46 -5.95
C LEU A 85 1.21 -4.08 -5.90
N MET A 86 1.69 -3.28 -4.97
CA MET A 86 1.30 -1.89 -4.80
C MET A 86 2.54 -1.02 -4.95
N ILE A 87 2.39 0.09 -5.66
CA ILE A 87 3.44 1.13 -5.79
C ILE A 87 2.87 2.46 -5.28
N ARG A 88 3.75 3.32 -4.78
CA ARG A 88 3.39 4.68 -4.38
C ARG A 88 3.63 5.62 -5.55
N VAL A 89 2.64 6.43 -5.88
CA VAL A 89 2.73 7.46 -6.91
C VAL A 89 3.05 8.78 -6.25
N ILE A 90 4.21 9.35 -6.57
CA ILE A 90 4.58 10.70 -6.14
C ILE A 90 3.97 11.67 -7.16
N TYR A 91 3.13 12.59 -6.68
CA TYR A 91 2.48 13.60 -7.52
C TYR A 91 2.47 14.95 -6.83
N GLU A 92 2.46 16.01 -7.63
CA GLU A 92 2.20 17.38 -7.20
C GLU A 92 0.77 17.78 -7.60
N VAL A 93 0.00 18.35 -6.69
CA VAL A 93 -1.42 18.72 -6.90
C VAL A 93 -1.58 19.69 -8.07
N ASP A 94 -0.57 20.51 -8.33
CA ASP A 94 -0.56 21.48 -9.44
C ASP A 94 -0.36 20.84 -10.82
N GLU A 95 0.16 19.62 -10.88
CA GLU A 95 0.48 18.90 -12.12
C GLU A 95 -0.67 18.00 -12.59
N LEU A 96 -1.59 17.68 -11.70
CA LEU A 96 -2.80 16.92 -12.03
C LEU A 96 -3.70 17.73 -12.97
N PRO A 97 -4.19 17.13 -14.07
CA PRO A 97 -5.07 17.81 -15.01
C PRO A 97 -6.35 18.26 -14.29
N LYS A 98 -6.56 19.57 -14.22
CA LYS A 98 -7.77 20.18 -13.67
C LYS A 98 -8.95 19.88 -14.60
N PRO A 99 -10.17 19.69 -14.07
CA PRO A 99 -11.34 19.33 -14.88
C PRO A 99 -11.72 20.37 -15.96
N GLU A 100 -11.11 21.56 -15.97
CA GLU A 100 -11.42 22.65 -16.91
C GLU A 100 -10.47 22.79 -18.10
N GLU A 101 -9.31 22.11 -18.16
CA GLU A 101 -8.35 22.37 -19.25
C GLU A 101 -7.69 21.09 -19.79
N GLN A 102 -8.46 20.35 -20.59
CA GLN A 102 -7.96 19.29 -21.47
C GLN A 102 -7.21 19.91 -22.66
N LYS A 103 -6.05 20.53 -22.42
CA LYS A 103 -5.18 20.98 -23.51
C LYS A 103 -3.73 21.08 -23.06
N THR A 104 -3.00 19.98 -23.25
CA THR A 104 -1.56 19.85 -23.55
C THR A 104 -1.02 18.62 -22.82
N ALA A 105 -1.30 17.44 -23.39
CA ALA A 105 -0.50 16.26 -23.11
C ALA A 105 0.80 16.41 -23.92
N GLU A 106 1.83 17.01 -23.32
CA GLU A 106 3.18 17.01 -23.88
C GLU A 106 3.83 15.67 -23.58
N ALA A 107 3.49 14.69 -24.42
CA ALA A 107 4.14 13.39 -24.44
C ALA A 107 5.59 13.56 -24.90
N THR A 108 6.55 13.42 -23.99
CA THR A 108 7.90 13.01 -24.37
C THR A 108 8.02 11.51 -24.15
N PRO A 109 7.89 10.67 -25.20
CA PRO A 109 8.18 9.25 -25.06
C PRO A 109 9.70 9.08 -25.00
N ALA A 110 10.25 8.83 -23.83
CA ALA A 110 11.62 8.36 -23.69
C ALA A 110 11.61 6.86 -23.31
N PRO A 111 12.27 6.00 -24.10
CA PRO A 111 11.98 4.58 -24.15
C PRO A 111 12.58 3.84 -22.96
N ALA A 112 11.79 2.95 -22.35
CA ALA A 112 12.29 1.86 -21.51
C ALA A 112 13.20 0.93 -22.34
N ALA A 113 14.46 1.32 -22.46
CA ALA A 113 15.54 0.49 -22.93
C ALA A 113 16.29 -0.03 -21.71
N ALA A 114 16.20 -1.33 -21.46
CA ALA A 114 17.35 -2.23 -21.37
C ALA A 114 17.05 -3.43 -20.47
N GLN A 115 16.52 -4.52 -21.04
CA GLN A 115 16.79 -5.87 -20.52
C GLN A 115 16.88 -6.88 -21.67
N VAL A 116 18.04 -6.95 -22.33
CA VAL A 116 18.50 -8.20 -22.96
C VAL A 116 20.03 -8.29 -22.97
N ARG A 117 20.53 -9.44 -22.49
CA ARG A 117 21.90 -10.02 -22.52
C ARG A 117 22.66 -9.89 -21.19
N ALA A 118 23.29 -10.94 -20.66
CA ALA A 118 23.82 -12.16 -21.28
C ALA A 118 23.51 -13.42 -20.48
#